data_AF-A0A946RC05-F1
#
_entry.id   AF-A0A946RC05-F1
#
_cell.length_a   1.000
_cell.length_b   1.000
_cell.length_c   1.000
_cell.angle_alpha   90.00
_cell.angle_beta   90.00
_cell.angle_gamma   90.00
#
_symmetry.space_group_name_H-M   'P 1'
#
loop_
_entity.id
_entity.type
_entity.pdbx_description
1 polymer ?
#
loop_
_entity_poly.entity_id
_entity_poly.type
_entity_poly.pdbx_seq_one_letter_code
_entity_poly.pdbx_strand_id
1 'polypeptide(L)'
;ATLWFNLAHYALRVWPWIIVAVVSIVMFPMIPESYSELGVKAGYPLVMNTLLGPGMKGILIVSFLAAFMSTIDTHLNWGSSYMINDIYKRFFKPNESEVHYVFVGKIFTIILMVLAAFTALKMQSISKAWEFIFSMGAGIGLVLILRWFWWRINAWSEITALATSISVTISLEVLAWSQTIAAGDTYELFAASPILFGISLQVHHKLMIIVPLAIIAWVTATFLTNPEPVDKLKEFYNRVQPGGWWEPITAGYTHTLQPVSEGFFMQWIAGILMIYGFTFGIGNLIFQNYSLSVILFGCAGIGSYLVWNRSLSKLN
;
A
#
# COMPACT_ATOMS: atom_id res chain seq x y z
N ALA A 1 -5.65 13.30 -15.59
CA ALA A 1 -6.12 12.01 -15.01
C ALA A 1 -5.66 11.82 -13.55
N THR A 2 -4.35 11.78 -13.27
CA THR A 2 -3.80 11.49 -11.92
C THR A 2 -4.30 12.42 -10.82
N LEU A 3 -4.38 13.73 -11.06
CA LEU A 3 -4.89 14.69 -10.06
C LEU A 3 -6.35 14.41 -9.70
N TRP A 4 -7.20 14.21 -10.70
CA TRP A 4 -8.61 13.87 -10.52
C TRP A 4 -8.77 12.56 -9.74
N PHE A 5 -7.98 11.54 -10.09
CA PHE A 5 -7.97 10.28 -9.34
C PHE A 5 -7.66 10.53 -7.86
N ASN A 6 -6.60 11.28 -7.54
CA ASN A 6 -6.25 11.54 -6.14
C ASN A 6 -7.36 12.29 -5.40
N LEU A 7 -7.95 13.32 -6.01
CA LEU A 7 -9.04 14.07 -5.40
C LEU A 7 -10.28 13.19 -5.16
N ALA A 8 -10.75 12.50 -6.20
CA ALA A 8 -11.93 11.65 -6.10
C ALA A 8 -11.71 10.49 -5.13
N HIS A 9 -10.54 9.85 -5.16
CA HIS A 9 -10.24 8.65 -4.40
C HIS A 9 -9.98 8.93 -2.92
N TYR A 10 -9.19 9.96 -2.59
CA TYR A 10 -8.78 10.26 -1.23
C TYR A 10 -9.68 11.28 -0.54
N ALA A 11 -10.13 12.32 -1.25
CA ALA A 11 -10.91 13.38 -0.62
C ALA A 11 -12.43 13.12 -0.63
N LEU A 12 -12.98 12.56 -1.70
CA LEU A 12 -14.44 12.41 -1.84
C LEU A 12 -14.92 11.02 -1.46
N ARG A 13 -14.33 9.97 -2.04
CA ARG A 13 -14.83 8.59 -1.94
C ARG A 13 -14.86 8.06 -0.50
N VAL A 14 -14.01 8.56 0.40
CA VAL A 14 -13.93 8.09 1.79
C VAL A 14 -15.20 8.40 2.60
N TRP A 15 -15.90 9.49 2.26
CA TRP A 15 -17.00 10.00 3.07
C TRP A 15 -18.26 9.14 3.11
N PRO A 16 -18.75 8.60 1.98
CA PRO A 16 -19.86 7.66 2.00
C PRO A 16 -19.66 6.50 3.00
N TRP A 17 -18.44 5.94 3.08
CA TRP A 17 -18.12 4.85 4.01
C TRP A 17 -18.15 5.30 5.47
N ILE A 18 -17.55 6.45 5.76
CA ILE A 18 -17.51 7.00 7.13
C ILE A 18 -18.92 7.32 7.61
N ILE A 19 -19.77 7.93 6.77
CA ILE A 19 -21.16 8.25 7.12
C ILE A 19 -21.91 6.97 7.48
N VAL A 20 -21.80 5.91 6.67
CA VAL A 20 -22.44 4.62 6.97
C VAL A 20 -21.92 4.02 8.28
N ALA A 21 -20.61 4.11 8.54
CA ALA A 21 -20.02 3.64 9.81
C ALA A 21 -20.57 4.41 11.02
N VAL A 22 -20.72 5.74 10.93
CA VAL A 22 -21.31 6.55 12.01
C VAL A 22 -22.79 6.19 12.22
N VAL A 23 -23.57 6.04 11.13
CA VAL A 23 -24.97 5.58 11.21
C VAL A 23 -25.06 4.21 11.88
N SER A 24 -24.13 3.29 11.57
CA SER A 24 -24.06 1.99 12.21
C SER A 24 -23.85 2.06 13.72
N ILE A 25 -22.99 2.95 14.20
CA ILE A 25 -22.73 3.10 15.64
C ILE A 25 -23.99 3.62 16.37
N VAL A 26 -24.73 4.53 15.74
CA VAL A 26 -25.96 5.10 16.32
C VAL A 26 -27.11 4.10 16.30
N MET A 27 -27.30 3.37 15.19
CA MET A 27 -28.40 2.40 15.05
C MET A 27 -28.16 1.10 15.81
N PHE A 28 -26.90 0.66 15.90
CA PHE A 28 -26.49 -0.59 16.55
C PHE A 28 -25.38 -0.33 17.57
N PRO A 29 -25.68 0.37 18.68
CA PRO A 29 -24.69 0.68 19.71
C PRO A 29 -24.16 -0.58 20.41
N MET A 30 -24.98 -1.64 20.45
CA MET A 30 -24.58 -2.99 20.83
C MET A 30 -24.93 -3.94 19.69
N ILE A 31 -23.95 -4.71 19.24
CA ILE A 31 -24.14 -5.73 18.20
C ILE A 31 -24.93 -6.89 18.81
N PRO A 32 -26.03 -7.36 18.18
CA PRO A 32 -26.79 -8.49 18.69
C PRO A 32 -25.92 -9.74 18.87
N GLU A 33 -26.19 -10.54 19.90
CA GLU A 33 -25.39 -11.75 20.22
C GLU A 33 -25.31 -12.74 19.04
N SER A 34 -26.34 -12.77 18.19
CA SER A 34 -26.35 -13.59 16.96
C SER A 34 -25.24 -13.24 15.96
N TYR A 35 -24.58 -12.08 16.13
CA TYR A 35 -23.46 -11.63 15.30
C TYR A 35 -22.17 -11.42 16.11
N SER A 36 -22.09 -12.01 17.31
CA SER A 36 -20.94 -11.88 18.21
C SER A 36 -19.59 -12.23 17.56
N GLU A 37 -19.55 -13.26 16.70
CA GLU A 37 -18.34 -13.66 15.95
C GLU A 37 -17.82 -12.57 15.00
N LEU A 38 -18.73 -11.83 14.35
CA LEU A 38 -18.35 -10.70 13.49
C LEU A 38 -18.02 -9.44 14.30
N GLY A 39 -18.57 -9.32 15.51
CA GLY A 39 -18.45 -8.15 16.37
C GLY A 39 -18.86 -6.88 15.64
N VAL A 40 -18.08 -5.81 15.80
CA VAL A 40 -18.34 -4.50 15.17
C VAL A 40 -18.41 -4.55 13.64
N LYS A 41 -17.84 -5.58 12.99
CA LYS A 41 -17.89 -5.74 11.53
C LYS A 41 -19.30 -6.05 11.02
N ALA A 42 -20.18 -6.53 11.89
CA ALA A 42 -21.60 -6.77 11.56
C ALA A 42 -22.38 -5.46 11.36
N GLY A 43 -21.89 -4.33 11.86
CA GLY A 43 -22.59 -3.05 11.83
C GLY A 43 -22.99 -2.60 10.43
N TYR A 44 -22.08 -2.71 9.45
CA TYR A 44 -22.36 -2.34 8.07
C TYR A 44 -23.47 -3.23 7.45
N PRO A 45 -23.37 -4.58 7.45
CA PRO A 45 -24.47 -5.44 6.98
C PRO A 45 -25.80 -5.19 7.69
N LEU A 46 -25.78 -4.91 9.00
CA LEU A 46 -26.98 -4.64 9.79
C LEU A 46 -27.69 -3.36 9.32
N VAL A 47 -26.96 -2.26 9.13
CA VAL A 47 -27.52 -1.02 8.58
C VAL A 47 -28.14 -1.26 7.22
N MET A 48 -27.46 -1.99 6.35
CA MET A 48 -27.96 -2.30 5.01
C MET A 48 -29.22 -3.16 5.06
N ASN A 49 -29.27 -4.15 5.94
CA ASN A 49 -30.44 -5.01 6.08
C ASN A 49 -31.66 -4.25 6.62
N THR A 50 -31.45 -3.27 7.51
CA THR A 50 -32.53 -2.49 8.11
C THR A 50 -33.03 -1.36 7.22
N LEU A 51 -32.15 -0.67 6.48
CA LEU A 51 -32.50 0.53 5.73
C LEU A 51 -32.85 0.27 4.25
N LEU A 52 -32.33 -0.80 3.63
CA LEU A 52 -32.56 -1.04 2.21
C LEU A 52 -33.84 -1.85 1.96
N GLY A 53 -34.61 -1.47 0.93
CA GLY A 53 -35.70 -2.30 0.39
C GLY A 53 -35.18 -3.51 -0.42
N PRO A 54 -36.05 -4.47 -0.78
CA PRO A 54 -35.64 -5.74 -1.42
C PRO A 54 -34.85 -5.54 -2.72
N GLY A 55 -35.24 -4.59 -3.57
CA GLY A 55 -34.50 -4.28 -4.81
C GLY A 55 -33.08 -3.75 -4.55
N MET A 56 -32.94 -2.82 -3.60
CA MET A 56 -31.64 -2.25 -3.24
C MET A 56 -30.74 -3.26 -2.52
N LYS A 57 -31.30 -4.17 -1.71
CA LYS A 57 -30.55 -5.30 -1.13
C LYS A 57 -29.98 -6.21 -2.22
N GLY A 58 -30.78 -6.52 -3.25
CA GLY A 58 -30.30 -7.30 -4.40
C GLY A 58 -29.12 -6.65 -5.10
N ILE A 59 -29.23 -5.35 -5.41
CA ILE A 59 -28.14 -4.57 -6.04
C ILE A 59 -26.90 -4.56 -5.16
N LEU A 60 -27.04 -4.37 -3.84
CA LEU A 60 -25.93 -4.39 -2.90
C LEU A 60 -25.17 -5.73 -2.90
N ILE A 61 -25.90 -6.84 -2.81
CA ILE A 61 -25.30 -8.19 -2.81
C ILE A 61 -24.53 -8.43 -4.11
N VAL A 62 -25.14 -8.12 -5.26
CA VAL A 62 -24.48 -8.23 -6.57
C VAL A 62 -23.24 -7.34 -6.65
N SER A 63 -23.31 -6.12 -6.11
CA SER A 63 -22.17 -5.19 -6.09
C SER A 63 -21.01 -5.71 -5.24
N PHE A 64 -21.28 -6.37 -4.10
CA PHE A 64 -20.24 -7.01 -3.31
C PHE A 64 -19.62 -8.21 -3.97
N LEU A 65 -20.43 -9.07 -4.59
CA LEU A 65 -19.91 -10.20 -5.37
C LEU A 65 -19.05 -9.71 -6.53
N ALA A 66 -19.50 -8.68 -7.26
CA ALA A 66 -18.73 -8.09 -8.35
C ALA A 66 -17.40 -7.49 -7.87
N ALA A 67 -17.40 -6.70 -6.79
CA ALA A 67 -16.18 -6.10 -6.23
C ALA A 67 -15.20 -7.16 -5.69
N PHE A 68 -15.72 -8.22 -5.08
CA PHE A 68 -14.92 -9.36 -4.62
C PHE A 68 -14.30 -10.11 -5.80
N MET A 69 -15.10 -10.44 -6.83
CA MET A 69 -14.63 -11.11 -8.03
C MET A 69 -13.57 -10.30 -8.76
N SER A 70 -13.75 -8.98 -8.93
CA SER A 70 -12.75 -8.13 -9.58
C SER A 70 -11.40 -8.13 -8.84
N THR A 71 -11.44 -8.19 -7.51
CA THR A 71 -10.23 -8.18 -6.68
C THR A 71 -9.51 -9.52 -6.74
N ILE A 72 -10.24 -10.63 -6.59
CA ILE A 72 -9.66 -11.98 -6.69
C ILE A 72 -9.11 -12.24 -8.09
N ASP A 73 -9.85 -11.89 -9.14
CA ASP A 73 -9.41 -12.07 -10.52
C ASP A 73 -8.11 -11.31 -10.80
N THR A 74 -8.05 -10.04 -10.38
CA THR A 74 -6.83 -9.23 -10.52
C THR A 74 -5.63 -9.86 -9.80
N HIS A 75 -5.79 -10.29 -8.54
CA HIS A 75 -4.69 -10.89 -7.78
C HIS A 75 -4.25 -12.25 -8.33
N LEU A 76 -5.19 -13.11 -8.73
CA LEU A 76 -4.87 -14.41 -9.32
C LEU A 76 -4.18 -14.24 -10.69
N ASN A 77 -4.66 -13.31 -11.50
CA ASN A 77 -4.07 -13.04 -12.81
C ASN A 77 -2.67 -12.42 -12.68
N TRP A 78 -2.45 -11.47 -11.76
CA TRP A 78 -1.12 -10.94 -11.47
C TRP A 78 -0.18 -12.03 -10.94
N GLY A 79 -0.63 -12.82 -9.96
CA GLY A 79 0.15 -13.92 -9.40
C GLY A 79 0.58 -14.92 -10.48
N SER A 80 -0.35 -15.35 -11.32
CA SER A 80 -0.07 -16.26 -12.44
C SER A 80 0.88 -15.64 -13.47
N SER A 81 0.69 -14.36 -13.79
CA SER A 81 1.55 -13.63 -14.74
C SER A 81 3.00 -13.50 -14.23
N TYR A 82 3.21 -13.30 -12.93
CA TYR A 82 4.56 -13.32 -12.33
C TYR A 82 5.18 -14.72 -12.42
N MET A 83 4.43 -15.77 -12.07
CA MET A 83 4.91 -17.15 -12.20
C MET A 83 5.29 -17.50 -13.65
N ILE A 84 4.53 -17.01 -14.62
CA ILE A 84 4.80 -17.26 -16.04
C ILE A 84 5.99 -16.44 -16.52
N ASN A 85 5.96 -15.11 -16.40
CA ASN A 85 6.96 -14.26 -17.06
C ASN A 85 8.30 -14.25 -16.32
N ASP A 86 8.27 -14.24 -14.98
CA ASP A 86 9.48 -14.03 -14.19
C ASP A 86 10.18 -15.34 -13.84
N ILE A 87 9.43 -16.45 -13.80
CA ILE A 87 9.94 -17.77 -13.41
C ILE A 87 9.92 -18.74 -14.60
N TYR A 88 8.73 -19.13 -15.07
CA TYR A 88 8.57 -20.25 -16.01
C TYR A 88 9.19 -19.95 -17.38
N LYS A 89 8.80 -18.84 -18.01
CA LYS A 89 9.35 -18.38 -19.29
C LYS A 89 10.84 -18.08 -19.15
N ARG A 90 11.23 -17.33 -18.11
CA ARG A 90 12.63 -16.92 -17.93
C ARG A 90 13.61 -18.08 -17.71
N PHE A 91 13.27 -19.08 -16.89
CA PHE A 91 14.23 -20.09 -16.42
C PHE A 91 13.95 -21.52 -16.86
N PHE A 92 12.69 -21.89 -17.14
CA PHE A 92 12.33 -23.29 -17.44
C PHE A 92 12.08 -23.52 -18.93
N LYS A 93 11.32 -22.63 -19.57
CA LYS A 93 10.91 -22.77 -20.97
C LYS A 93 10.90 -21.39 -21.66
N PRO A 94 12.05 -20.89 -22.16
CA PRO A 94 12.15 -19.54 -22.73
C PRO A 94 11.50 -19.34 -24.11
N ASN A 95 11.47 -20.39 -24.92
CA ASN A 95 11.11 -20.29 -26.34
C ASN A 95 9.86 -21.12 -26.71
N GLU A 96 8.93 -21.30 -25.77
CA GLU A 96 7.64 -21.93 -26.04
C GLU A 96 6.62 -20.96 -26.65
N SER A 97 5.56 -21.52 -27.23
CA SER A 97 4.48 -20.72 -27.82
C SER A 97 3.65 -19.97 -26.78
N GLU A 98 3.03 -18.85 -27.18
CA GLU A 98 2.12 -18.10 -26.29
C GLU A 98 0.90 -18.94 -25.86
N VAL A 99 0.42 -19.85 -26.72
CA VAL A 99 -0.66 -20.80 -26.37
C VAL A 99 -0.22 -21.70 -25.20
N HIS A 100 1.03 -22.16 -25.22
CA HIS A 100 1.61 -22.94 -24.12
C HIS A 100 1.69 -22.12 -22.83
N TYR A 101 2.18 -20.88 -22.89
CA TYR A 101 2.26 -20.02 -21.69
C TYR A 101 0.89 -19.70 -21.11
N VAL A 102 -0.13 -19.45 -21.93
CA VAL A 102 -1.50 -19.23 -21.46
C VAL A 102 -2.05 -20.49 -20.78
N PHE A 103 -1.77 -21.68 -21.33
CA PHE A 103 -2.20 -22.94 -20.71
C PHE A 103 -1.54 -23.16 -19.34
N VAL A 104 -0.21 -22.99 -19.25
CA VAL A 104 0.51 -23.11 -17.97
C VAL A 104 0.07 -22.01 -16.99
N GLY A 105 -0.23 -20.81 -17.48
CA GLY A 105 -0.76 -19.72 -16.66
C GLY A 105 -2.10 -20.09 -16.02
N LYS A 106 -3.00 -20.74 -16.76
CA LYS A 106 -4.25 -21.27 -16.20
C LYS A 106 -4.00 -22.32 -15.10
N ILE A 107 -2.99 -23.17 -15.26
CA ILE A 107 -2.59 -24.14 -14.22
C ILE A 107 -2.10 -23.40 -12.97
N PHE A 108 -1.23 -22.40 -13.11
CA PHE A 108 -0.77 -21.60 -11.96
C PHE A 108 -1.93 -20.87 -11.29
N THR A 109 -2.89 -20.35 -12.04
CA THR A 109 -4.11 -19.73 -11.47
C THR A 109 -4.88 -20.71 -10.60
N ILE A 110 -5.08 -21.96 -11.05
CA ILE A 110 -5.76 -22.99 -10.25
C ILE A 110 -4.96 -23.32 -8.99
N ILE A 111 -3.64 -23.50 -9.09
CA ILE A 111 -2.77 -23.78 -7.94
C ILE A 111 -2.85 -22.64 -6.93
N LEU A 112 -2.70 -21.39 -7.37
CA LEU A 112 -2.79 -20.21 -6.52
C LEU A 112 -4.17 -20.10 -5.85
N MET A 113 -5.24 -20.43 -6.56
CA MET A 113 -6.60 -20.44 -6.02
C MET A 113 -6.76 -21.48 -4.90
N VAL A 114 -6.23 -22.70 -5.08
CA VAL A 114 -6.26 -23.75 -4.03
C VAL A 114 -5.45 -23.33 -2.81
N LEU A 115 -4.25 -22.78 -3.00
CA LEU A 115 -3.40 -22.30 -1.91
C LEU A 115 -4.03 -21.11 -1.16
N ALA A 116 -4.65 -20.18 -1.91
CA ALA A 116 -5.38 -19.06 -1.34
C ALA A 116 -6.59 -19.52 -0.53
N ALA A 117 -7.38 -20.47 -1.05
CA ALA A 117 -8.52 -21.05 -0.33
C ALA A 117 -8.07 -21.77 0.95
N PHE A 118 -7.01 -22.58 0.88
CA PHE A 118 -6.44 -23.24 2.05
C PHE A 118 -5.98 -22.23 3.11
N THR A 119 -5.27 -21.17 2.69
CA THR A 119 -4.79 -20.12 3.60
C THR A 119 -5.96 -19.35 4.22
N ALA A 120 -6.99 -19.03 3.43
CA ALA A 120 -8.19 -18.33 3.90
C ALA A 120 -8.92 -19.12 4.98
N LEU A 121 -9.03 -20.45 4.86
CA LEU A 121 -9.65 -21.32 5.86
C LEU A 121 -8.86 -21.42 7.18
N LYS A 122 -7.58 -21.05 7.19
CA LYS A 122 -6.72 -21.06 8.38
C LYS A 122 -6.56 -19.68 9.01
N MET A 123 -7.02 -18.62 8.35
CA MET A 123 -6.80 -17.25 8.76
C MET A 123 -7.82 -16.82 9.82
N GLN A 124 -7.35 -16.58 11.04
CA GLN A 124 -8.20 -16.13 12.15
C GLN A 124 -8.46 -14.62 12.13
N SER A 125 -7.50 -13.83 11.63
CA SER A 125 -7.65 -12.36 11.55
C SER A 125 -6.99 -11.77 10.31
N ILE A 126 -7.81 -11.12 9.48
CA ILE A 126 -7.37 -10.38 8.30
C ILE A 126 -6.48 -9.19 8.70
N SER A 127 -6.81 -8.48 9.80
CA SER A 127 -6.00 -7.35 10.27
C SER A 127 -4.59 -7.81 10.61
N LYS A 128 -4.45 -8.94 11.30
CA LYS A 128 -3.14 -9.47 11.71
C LYS A 128 -2.29 -9.95 10.54
N ALA A 129 -2.91 -10.62 9.57
CA ALA A 129 -2.22 -10.97 8.34
C ALA A 129 -1.76 -9.73 7.55
N TRP A 130 -2.60 -8.68 7.50
CA TRP A 130 -2.22 -7.42 6.87
C TRP A 130 -1.06 -6.75 7.60
N GLU A 131 -1.08 -6.69 8.94
CA GLU A 131 0.00 -6.17 9.77
C GLU A 131 1.33 -6.92 9.52
N PHE A 132 1.27 -8.24 9.36
CA PHE A 132 2.42 -9.07 9.03
C PHE A 132 2.99 -8.75 7.65
N ILE A 133 2.16 -8.77 6.60
CA ILE A 133 2.58 -8.44 5.23
C ILE A 133 3.13 -7.01 5.14
N PHE A 134 2.46 -6.07 5.82
CA PHE A 134 2.89 -4.69 5.89
C PHE A 134 4.27 -4.54 6.54
N SER A 135 4.53 -5.28 7.62
CA SER A 135 5.83 -5.30 8.31
C SER A 135 6.94 -5.86 7.41
N MET A 136 6.67 -6.92 6.65
CA MET A 136 7.62 -7.49 5.69
C MET A 136 8.02 -6.50 4.58
N GLY A 137 7.09 -5.63 4.16
CA GLY A 137 7.32 -4.63 3.12
C GLY A 137 7.89 -3.29 3.63
N ALA A 138 7.96 -3.08 4.95
CA ALA A 138 8.20 -1.76 5.52
C ALA A 138 9.56 -1.13 5.14
N GLY A 139 10.61 -1.93 4.95
CA GLY A 139 11.96 -1.43 4.71
C GLY A 139 12.24 -0.96 3.28
N ILE A 140 11.45 -1.37 2.28
CA ILE A 140 11.70 -1.02 0.88
C ILE A 140 11.23 0.40 0.52
N GLY A 141 10.33 0.99 1.32
CA GLY A 141 9.65 2.23 0.96
C GLY A 141 10.59 3.38 0.58
N LEU A 142 11.66 3.59 1.35
CA LEU A 142 12.64 4.64 1.07
C LEU A 142 13.49 4.34 -0.17
N VAL A 143 13.80 3.07 -0.45
CA VAL A 143 14.54 2.64 -1.64
C VAL A 143 13.72 2.94 -2.91
N LEU A 144 12.42 2.63 -2.89
CA LEU A 144 11.52 2.89 -4.01
C LEU A 144 11.35 4.38 -4.33
N ILE A 145 11.53 5.25 -3.34
CA ILE A 145 11.55 6.71 -3.56
C ILE A 145 12.94 7.12 -4.08
N LEU A 146 14.00 6.77 -3.36
CA LEU A 146 15.36 7.23 -3.65
C LEU A 146 15.91 6.71 -4.98
N ARG A 147 15.45 5.56 -5.49
CA ARG A 147 15.85 5.07 -6.83
C ARG A 147 15.59 6.07 -7.95
N TRP A 148 14.64 6.99 -7.78
CA TRP A 148 14.38 8.06 -8.74
C TRP A 148 15.31 9.26 -8.55
N PHE A 149 15.76 9.52 -7.33
CA PHE A 149 16.49 10.75 -6.97
C PHE A 149 17.97 10.55 -6.69
N TRP A 150 18.45 9.31 -6.58
CA TRP A 150 19.83 9.00 -6.23
C TRP A 150 20.41 7.90 -7.12
N TRP A 151 21.40 8.27 -7.94
CA TRP A 151 22.02 7.39 -8.94
C TRP A 151 22.67 6.11 -8.39
N ARG A 152 22.96 6.07 -7.07
CA ARG A 152 23.64 4.94 -6.42
C ARG A 152 22.73 3.77 -6.10
N ILE A 153 21.42 3.98 -6.03
CA ILE A 153 20.47 2.91 -5.70
C ILE A 153 20.53 1.84 -6.79
N ASN A 154 20.73 0.59 -6.39
CA ASN A 154 20.86 -0.54 -7.30
C ASN A 154 20.01 -1.73 -6.80
N ALA A 155 20.03 -2.84 -7.54
CA ALA A 155 19.28 -4.05 -7.18
C ALA A 155 19.64 -4.60 -5.78
N TRP A 156 20.89 -4.44 -5.33
CA TRP A 156 21.31 -4.88 -4.00
C TRP A 156 20.73 -4.03 -2.88
N SER A 157 20.51 -2.73 -3.10
CA SER A 157 19.77 -1.87 -2.18
C SER A 157 18.35 -2.41 -1.97
N GLU A 158 17.64 -2.75 -3.05
CA GLU A 158 16.27 -3.28 -2.98
C GLU A 158 16.20 -4.66 -2.31
N ILE A 159 17.08 -5.58 -2.72
CA ILE A 159 17.16 -6.93 -2.15
C ILE A 159 17.49 -6.86 -0.66
N THR A 160 18.48 -6.05 -0.26
CA THR A 160 18.90 -5.95 1.14
C THR A 160 17.80 -5.35 2.01
N ALA A 161 17.09 -4.33 1.52
CA ALA A 161 15.98 -3.72 2.24
C ALA A 161 14.86 -4.74 2.51
N LEU A 162 14.43 -5.47 1.47
CA LEU A 162 13.40 -6.50 1.59
C LEU A 162 13.86 -7.66 2.48
N ALA A 163 15.06 -8.19 2.25
CA ALA A 163 15.60 -9.31 3.02
C ALA A 163 15.70 -8.96 4.51
N THR A 164 16.13 -7.74 4.84
CA THR A 164 16.21 -7.26 6.23
C THR A 164 14.82 -7.17 6.86
N SER A 165 13.85 -6.54 6.18
CA SER A 165 12.49 -6.43 6.71
C SER A 165 11.80 -7.77 6.91
N ILE A 166 11.95 -8.70 5.95
CA ILE A 166 11.42 -10.06 6.05
C ILE A 166 12.08 -10.79 7.22
N SER A 167 13.41 -10.75 7.32
CA SER A 167 14.16 -11.45 8.37
C SER A 167 13.81 -10.94 9.76
N VAL A 168 13.74 -9.62 9.95
CA VAL A 168 13.36 -9.01 11.24
C VAL A 168 11.91 -9.33 11.58
N THR A 169 10.98 -9.24 10.61
CA THR A 169 9.57 -9.58 10.84
C THR A 169 9.40 -11.03 11.25
N ILE A 170 10.03 -11.97 10.55
CA ILE A 170 10.01 -13.40 10.90
C ILE A 170 10.63 -13.62 12.28
N SER A 171 11.75 -12.96 12.59
CA SER A 171 12.39 -13.08 13.92
C SER A 171 11.47 -12.61 15.05
N LEU A 172 10.74 -11.49 14.85
CA LEU A 172 9.76 -11.00 15.81
C LEU A 172 8.58 -11.96 15.97
N GLU A 173 8.10 -12.60 14.90
CA GLU A 173 7.04 -13.62 14.98
C GLU A 173 7.53 -14.91 15.64
N VAL A 174 8.76 -15.34 15.41
CA VAL A 174 9.38 -16.48 16.11
C VAL A 174 9.54 -16.18 17.60
N LEU A 175 9.91 -14.94 17.96
CA LEU A 175 9.96 -14.51 19.35
C LEU A 175 8.57 -14.54 19.99
N ALA A 176 7.54 -14.03 19.30
CA ALA A 176 6.16 -14.09 19.78
C ALA A 176 5.72 -15.54 20.02
N TRP A 177 5.96 -16.41 19.04
CA TRP A 177 5.70 -17.85 19.15
C TRP A 177 6.39 -18.49 20.36
N SER A 178 7.69 -18.23 20.54
CA SER A 178 8.47 -18.79 21.65
C SER A 178 7.96 -18.34 23.02
N GLN A 179 7.54 -17.08 23.14
CA GLN A 179 7.04 -16.49 24.38
C GLN A 179 5.64 -17.01 24.71
N THR A 180 4.76 -17.16 23.72
CA THR A 180 3.41 -17.71 23.92
C THR A 180 3.48 -19.16 24.40
N ILE A 181 4.33 -19.98 23.78
CA ILE A 181 4.51 -21.38 24.23
C ILE A 181 5.13 -21.44 25.63
N ALA A 182 6.11 -20.59 25.93
CA ALA A 182 6.73 -20.54 27.25
C ALA A 182 5.73 -20.10 28.36
N ALA A 183 4.73 -19.30 28.01
CA ALA A 183 3.64 -18.93 28.91
C ALA A 183 2.58 -20.04 29.12
N GLY A 184 2.65 -21.12 28.34
CA GLY A 184 1.68 -22.23 28.38
C GLY A 184 0.45 -22.03 27.50
N ASP A 185 0.42 -20.97 26.69
CA ASP A 185 -0.70 -20.65 25.80
C ASP A 185 -0.56 -21.34 24.43
N THR A 186 -1.69 -21.57 23.76
CA THR A 186 -1.70 -22.06 22.38
C THR A 186 -1.37 -20.91 21.42
N TYR A 187 -0.30 -21.07 20.63
CA TYR A 187 0.04 -20.07 19.62
C TYR A 187 -0.95 -20.09 18.45
N GLU A 188 -1.54 -18.94 18.19
CA GLU A 188 -2.30 -18.67 16.97
C GLU A 188 -1.50 -17.76 16.04
N LEU A 189 -1.52 -18.07 14.74
CA LEU A 189 -0.72 -17.38 13.74
C LEU A 189 -1.05 -15.88 13.71
N PHE A 190 -0.04 -15.04 13.93
CA PHE A 190 -0.12 -13.57 13.97
C PHE A 190 -0.94 -12.97 15.13
N ALA A 191 -1.46 -13.79 16.06
CA ALA A 191 -2.31 -13.30 17.14
C ALA A 191 -1.49 -12.64 18.26
N ALA A 192 -0.37 -13.26 18.63
CA ALA A 192 0.47 -12.80 19.72
C ALA A 192 1.42 -11.67 19.30
N SER A 193 1.50 -10.63 20.11
CA SER A 193 2.51 -9.58 19.98
C SER A 193 3.75 -9.95 20.79
N PRO A 194 4.97 -9.92 20.21
CA PRO A 194 6.18 -10.23 20.95
C PRO A 194 6.42 -9.18 22.04
N ILE A 195 6.92 -9.62 23.20
CA ILE A 195 7.27 -8.77 24.33
C ILE A 195 8.77 -8.56 24.31
N LEU A 196 9.20 -7.30 24.20
CA LEU A 196 10.61 -6.91 24.27
C LEU A 196 10.77 -5.88 25.38
N PHE A 197 11.68 -6.12 26.32
CA PHE A 197 11.92 -5.22 27.48
C PHE A 197 10.65 -4.90 28.29
N GLY A 198 9.73 -5.87 28.41
CA GLY A 198 8.46 -5.69 29.13
C GLY A 198 7.37 -4.94 28.36
N ILE A 199 7.60 -4.57 27.11
CA ILE A 199 6.64 -3.86 26.26
C ILE A 199 6.12 -4.80 25.17
N SER A 200 4.80 -4.86 25.01
CA SER A 200 4.17 -5.60 23.91
C SER A 200 4.32 -4.83 22.59
N LEU A 201 5.05 -5.41 21.64
CA LEU A 201 5.36 -4.79 20.36
C LEU A 201 4.17 -4.83 19.41
N GLN A 202 3.33 -3.81 19.50
CA GLN A 202 2.34 -3.49 18.47
C GLN A 202 3.00 -3.10 17.14
N VAL A 203 2.20 -3.03 16.08
CA VAL A 203 2.63 -2.75 14.70
C VAL A 203 3.56 -1.55 14.59
N HIS A 204 3.20 -0.41 15.20
CA HIS A 204 4.01 0.79 15.14
C HIS A 204 5.39 0.61 15.79
N HIS A 205 5.48 -0.15 16.89
CA HIS A 205 6.76 -0.51 17.50
C HIS A 205 7.58 -1.42 16.58
N LYS A 206 6.95 -2.41 15.93
CA LYS A 206 7.62 -3.27 14.93
C LYS A 206 8.23 -2.42 13.82
N LEU A 207 7.50 -1.44 13.29
CA LEU A 207 7.99 -0.55 12.24
C LEU A 207 9.14 0.35 12.70
N MET A 208 9.10 0.87 13.93
CA MET A 208 10.19 1.64 14.53
C MET A 208 11.49 0.84 14.68
N ILE A 209 11.42 -0.49 14.68
CA ILE A 209 12.58 -1.39 14.68
C ILE A 209 12.99 -1.75 13.25
N ILE A 210 12.03 -2.22 12.44
CA ILE A 210 12.27 -2.75 11.09
C ILE A 210 12.85 -1.67 10.16
N VAL A 211 12.25 -0.47 10.15
CA VAL A 211 12.60 0.57 9.17
C VAL A 211 14.03 1.07 9.37
N PRO A 212 14.48 1.47 10.58
CA PRO A 212 15.86 1.90 10.77
C PRO A 212 16.88 0.79 10.47
N LEU A 213 16.61 -0.45 10.87
CA LEU A 213 17.49 -1.59 10.57
C LEU A 213 17.61 -1.83 9.07
N ALA A 214 16.49 -1.81 8.35
CA ALA A 214 16.50 -1.94 6.89
C ALA A 214 17.27 -0.78 6.24
N ILE A 215 17.08 0.45 6.69
CA ILE A 215 17.82 1.63 6.18
C ILE A 215 19.32 1.46 6.35
N ILE A 216 19.78 1.11 7.55
CA ILE A 216 21.20 0.90 7.82
C ILE A 216 21.75 -0.21 6.91
N ALA A 217 21.03 -1.33 6.79
CA ALA A 217 21.43 -2.47 5.99
C ALA A 217 21.55 -2.13 4.50
N TRP A 218 20.51 -1.54 3.90
CA TRP A 218 20.53 -1.27 2.47
C TRP A 218 21.45 -0.10 2.11
N VAL A 219 21.61 0.91 2.97
CA VAL A 219 22.59 1.99 2.76
C VAL A 219 24.00 1.41 2.77
N THR A 220 24.29 0.53 3.73
CA THR A 220 25.57 -0.18 3.79
C THR A 220 25.81 -1.00 2.52
N ALA A 221 24.82 -1.79 2.08
CA ALA A 221 24.90 -2.53 0.83
C ALA A 221 25.13 -1.63 -0.39
N THR A 222 24.49 -0.46 -0.44
CA THR A 222 24.64 0.52 -1.54
C THR A 222 26.06 1.08 -1.65
N PHE A 223 26.75 1.25 -0.52
CA PHE A 223 28.15 1.68 -0.52
C PHE A 223 29.14 0.56 -0.76
N LEU A 224 28.82 -0.68 -0.33
CA LEU A 224 29.66 -1.86 -0.54
C LEU A 224 29.55 -2.44 -1.95
N THR A 225 28.45 -2.20 -2.66
CA THR A 225 28.23 -2.71 -4.01
C THR A 225 28.55 -1.67 -5.08
N ASN A 226 28.91 -2.16 -6.25
CA ASN A 226 29.13 -1.31 -7.40
C ASN A 226 27.82 -0.65 -7.85
N PRO A 227 27.85 0.60 -8.32
CA PRO A 227 26.70 1.20 -8.98
C PRO A 227 26.35 0.45 -10.27
N GLU A 228 25.12 0.65 -10.74
CA GLU A 228 24.67 0.13 -12.04
C GLU A 228 25.58 0.65 -13.17
N PRO A 229 25.80 -0.10 -14.27
CA PRO A 229 26.65 0.33 -15.36
C PRO A 229 26.29 1.73 -15.87
N VAL A 230 27.31 2.57 -16.03
CA VAL A 230 27.14 3.98 -16.40
C VAL A 230 26.31 4.15 -17.68
N ASP A 231 26.47 3.26 -18.65
CA ASP A 231 25.70 3.30 -19.90
C ASP A 231 24.19 3.12 -19.67
N LYS A 232 23.81 2.28 -18.71
CA LYS A 232 22.40 2.09 -18.33
C LYS A 232 21.85 3.27 -17.55
N LEU A 233 22.65 3.86 -16.68
CA LEU A 233 22.28 5.09 -15.97
C LEU A 233 22.09 6.26 -16.95
N LYS A 234 22.95 6.38 -17.96
CA LYS A 234 22.83 7.36 -19.05
C LYS A 234 21.59 7.10 -19.91
N GLU A 235 21.31 5.85 -20.26
CA GLU A 235 20.11 5.46 -21.01
C GLU A 235 18.83 5.84 -20.23
N PHE A 236 18.80 5.55 -18.93
CA PHE A 236 17.69 5.94 -18.05
C PHE A 236 17.55 7.46 -17.94
N TYR A 237 18.65 8.17 -17.70
CA TYR A 237 18.66 9.63 -17.56
C TYR A 237 18.20 10.32 -18.85
N ASN A 238 18.59 9.82 -20.02
CA ASN A 238 18.13 10.35 -21.31
C ASN A 238 16.62 10.27 -21.51
N ARG A 239 15.98 9.21 -20.98
CA ARG A 239 14.53 9.00 -21.12
C ARG A 239 13.72 9.79 -20.10
N VAL A 240 14.23 9.94 -18.89
CA VAL A 240 13.45 10.42 -17.73
C VAL A 240 13.90 11.79 -17.23
N GLN A 241 15.20 12.11 -17.33
CA GLN A 241 15.85 13.29 -16.75
C GLN A 241 15.37 13.58 -15.32
N PRO A 242 15.46 12.59 -14.40
CA PRO A 242 14.97 12.76 -13.03
C PRO A 242 15.75 13.84 -12.28
N GLY A 243 15.08 14.48 -11.33
CA GLY A 243 15.73 15.38 -10.38
C GLY A 243 16.55 14.64 -9.32
N GLY A 244 17.26 15.38 -8.48
CA GLY A 244 17.99 14.86 -7.32
C GLY A 244 19.50 14.78 -7.52
N TRP A 245 20.15 13.86 -6.81
CA TRP A 245 21.59 13.65 -6.84
C TRP A 245 21.95 12.76 -8.03
N TRP A 246 22.03 13.36 -9.22
CA TRP A 246 22.46 12.68 -10.46
C TRP A 246 23.74 13.28 -11.07
N GLU A 247 24.31 14.30 -10.43
CA GLU A 247 25.48 15.06 -10.90
C GLU A 247 26.63 14.20 -11.48
N PRO A 248 27.03 13.07 -10.86
CA PRO A 248 28.13 12.25 -11.39
C PRO A 248 27.85 11.61 -12.76
N ILE A 249 26.57 11.45 -13.12
CA ILE A 249 26.14 10.87 -14.40
C ILE A 249 25.81 11.96 -15.42
N THR A 250 25.38 13.13 -14.94
CA THR A 250 24.88 14.24 -15.79
C THR A 250 25.96 15.23 -16.20
N ALA A 251 27.21 15.06 -15.77
CA ALA A 251 28.31 15.90 -16.18
C ALA A 251 28.44 15.93 -17.72
N GLY A 252 28.14 17.08 -18.33
CA GLY A 252 28.15 17.27 -19.79
C GLY A 252 26.84 16.97 -20.53
N TYR A 253 25.73 16.75 -19.81
CA TYR A 253 24.41 16.60 -20.42
C TYR A 253 23.70 17.94 -20.65
N THR A 254 23.08 18.07 -21.83
CA THR A 254 22.12 19.15 -22.11
C THR A 254 20.73 18.73 -21.62
N HIS A 255 20.25 19.37 -20.56
CA HIS A 255 18.90 19.12 -20.04
C HIS A 255 17.85 19.72 -21.00
N THR A 256 16.96 18.88 -21.53
CA THR A 256 15.94 19.28 -22.51
C THR A 256 14.54 19.36 -21.90
N LEU A 257 14.32 18.66 -20.79
CA LEU A 257 13.11 18.71 -19.99
C LEU A 257 13.41 19.56 -18.75
N GLN A 258 12.46 20.42 -18.35
CA GLN A 258 12.55 21.03 -17.01
C GLN A 258 12.75 19.88 -16.02
N PRO A 259 13.86 19.84 -15.27
CA PRO A 259 14.11 18.73 -14.38
C PRO A 259 12.96 18.68 -13.39
N VAL A 260 12.40 17.49 -13.19
CA VAL A 260 11.22 17.25 -12.32
C VAL A 260 11.43 17.80 -10.90
N SER A 261 12.67 18.10 -10.50
CA SER A 261 13.03 18.76 -9.25
C SER A 261 12.54 20.20 -9.10
N GLU A 262 12.40 20.98 -10.17
CA GLU A 262 12.03 22.40 -10.04
C GLU A 262 10.56 22.56 -9.65
N GLY A 263 10.35 22.87 -8.37
CA GLY A 263 9.01 23.11 -7.82
C GLY A 263 8.30 21.85 -7.30
N PHE A 264 8.93 20.67 -7.35
CA PHE A 264 8.35 19.42 -6.80
C PHE A 264 7.93 19.57 -5.34
N PHE A 265 8.80 20.09 -4.46
CA PHE A 265 8.48 20.26 -3.05
C PHE A 265 7.26 21.16 -2.84
N MET A 266 7.15 22.25 -3.63
CA MET A 266 6.01 23.14 -3.54
C MET A 266 4.73 22.49 -4.05
N GLN A 267 4.81 21.73 -5.16
CA GLN A 267 3.68 20.97 -5.69
C GLN A 267 3.26 19.85 -4.74
N TRP A 268 4.20 19.22 -4.05
CA TRP A 268 3.95 18.20 -3.04
C TRP A 268 3.23 18.79 -1.82
N ILE A 269 3.72 19.90 -1.27
CA ILE A 269 3.04 20.65 -0.19
C ILE A 269 1.66 21.09 -0.65
N ALA A 270 1.53 21.63 -1.86
CA ALA A 270 0.24 22.04 -2.42
C ALA A 270 -0.72 20.86 -2.56
N GLY A 271 -0.23 19.69 -2.97
CA GLY A 271 -0.99 18.44 -3.03
C GLY A 271 -1.45 17.95 -1.65
N ILE A 272 -0.58 18.03 -0.64
CA ILE A 272 -0.95 17.70 0.75
C ILE A 272 -2.04 18.65 1.24
N LEU A 273 -1.84 19.96 1.09
CA LEU A 273 -2.81 20.98 1.50
C LEU A 273 -4.15 20.78 0.80
N MET A 274 -4.14 20.47 -0.50
CA MET A 274 -5.34 20.20 -1.27
C MET A 274 -6.05 18.93 -0.79
N ILE A 275 -5.36 17.78 -0.80
CA ILE A 275 -5.99 16.49 -0.50
C ILE A 275 -6.40 16.42 0.97
N TYR A 276 -5.51 16.70 1.93
CA TYR A 276 -5.87 16.66 3.34
C TYR A 276 -6.78 17.82 3.74
N GLY A 277 -6.66 19.00 3.13
CA GLY A 277 -7.60 20.09 3.36
C GLY A 277 -9.04 19.70 2.97
N PHE A 278 -9.25 19.12 1.78
CA PHE A 278 -10.57 18.60 1.41
C PHE A 278 -10.98 17.40 2.28
N THR A 279 -10.07 16.44 2.49
CA THR A 279 -10.35 15.21 3.23
C THR A 279 -10.66 15.48 4.69
N PHE A 280 -10.11 16.48 5.35
CA PHE A 280 -10.47 16.78 6.75
C PHE A 280 -11.49 17.91 6.85
N GLY A 281 -11.53 18.81 5.87
CA GLY A 281 -12.51 19.90 5.79
C GLY A 281 -13.93 19.37 5.67
N ILE A 282 -14.18 18.46 4.71
CA ILE A 282 -15.51 17.81 4.56
C ILE A 282 -15.90 17.09 5.85
N GLY A 283 -14.92 16.51 6.56
CA GLY A 283 -15.18 15.79 7.80
C GLY A 283 -15.61 16.67 8.93
N ASN A 284 -14.86 17.73 9.16
CA ASN A 284 -15.21 18.72 10.17
C ASN A 284 -16.54 19.39 9.83
N LEU A 285 -16.86 19.58 8.55
CA LEU A 285 -18.19 20.03 8.14
C LEU A 285 -19.30 19.05 8.55
N ILE A 286 -19.14 17.75 8.25
CA ILE A 286 -20.09 16.69 8.61
C ILE A 286 -20.27 16.61 10.13
N PHE A 287 -19.19 16.73 10.89
CA PHE A 287 -19.19 16.71 12.36
C PHE A 287 -19.50 18.08 13.00
N GLN A 288 -19.96 19.07 12.22
CA GLN A 288 -20.39 20.40 12.68
C GLN A 288 -19.28 21.25 13.34
N ASN A 289 -18.00 20.91 13.12
CA ASN A 289 -16.85 21.72 13.51
C ASN A 289 -16.54 22.78 12.43
N TYR A 290 -17.40 23.79 12.35
CA TYR A 290 -17.34 24.81 11.29
C TYR A 290 -16.04 25.60 11.27
N SER A 291 -15.48 25.96 12.44
CA SER A 291 -14.24 26.74 12.53
C SER A 291 -13.07 26.00 11.90
N LEU A 292 -12.86 24.74 12.25
CA LEU A 292 -11.78 23.94 11.67
C LEU A 292 -12.04 23.61 10.20
N SER A 293 -13.30 23.38 9.84
CA SER A 293 -13.72 23.17 8.44
C SER A 293 -13.34 24.35 7.54
N VAL A 294 -13.59 25.58 7.97
CA VAL A 294 -13.25 26.79 7.18
C VAL A 294 -11.73 26.91 6.99
N ILE A 295 -10.95 26.68 8.04
CA ILE A 295 -9.48 26.72 7.96
C ILE A 295 -8.98 25.66 6.98
N LEU A 296 -9.47 24.43 7.09
CA LEU A 296 -9.04 23.30 6.24
C LEU A 296 -9.46 23.49 4.77
N PHE A 297 -10.65 24.03 4.50
CA PHE A 297 -11.03 24.40 3.13
C PHE A 297 -10.22 25.58 2.60
N GLY A 298 -9.82 26.53 3.45
CA GLY A 298 -8.86 27.58 3.11
C GLY A 298 -7.51 27.01 2.67
N CYS A 299 -6.97 26.07 3.45
CA CYS A 299 -5.76 25.31 3.08
C CYS A 299 -5.96 24.56 1.76
N ALA A 300 -7.11 23.91 1.56
CA ALA A 300 -7.43 23.20 0.34
C ALA A 300 -7.48 24.12 -0.88
N GLY A 301 -8.05 25.33 -0.71
CA GLY A 301 -8.10 26.37 -1.73
C GLY A 301 -6.72 26.87 -2.12
N ILE A 302 -5.85 27.15 -1.13
CA ILE A 302 -4.45 27.53 -1.37
C ILE A 302 -3.71 26.41 -2.12
N GLY A 303 -3.84 25.16 -1.66
CA GLY A 303 -3.25 24.00 -2.32
C GLY A 303 -3.73 23.85 -3.77
N SER A 304 -5.03 23.97 -4.00
CA SER A 304 -5.65 23.89 -5.34
C SER A 304 -5.13 25.00 -6.26
N TYR A 305 -5.05 26.24 -5.75
CA TYR A 305 -4.52 27.37 -6.51
C TYR A 305 -3.05 27.17 -6.89
N LEU A 306 -2.22 26.70 -5.96
CA LEU A 306 -0.81 26.42 -6.21
C LEU A 306 -0.62 25.30 -7.24
N VAL A 307 -1.38 24.20 -7.13
CA VAL A 307 -1.36 23.11 -8.11
C VAL A 307 -1.79 23.61 -9.48
N TRP A 308 -2.87 24.40 -9.55
CA TRP A 308 -3.37 24.99 -10.78
C TRP A 308 -2.33 25.87 -11.46
N ASN A 309 -1.79 26.87 -10.74
CA ASN A 309 -0.91 27.88 -11.31
C ASN A 309 0.48 27.33 -11.69
N ARG A 310 0.97 26.30 -11.00
CA ARG A 310 2.31 25.74 -11.28
C ARG A 310 2.30 24.57 -12.25
N SER A 311 1.17 23.88 -12.40
CA SER A 311 1.09 22.63 -13.17
C SER A 311 0.06 22.72 -14.27
N LEU A 312 -1.21 22.94 -13.92
CA LEU A 312 -2.31 22.83 -14.89
C LEU A 312 -2.37 23.99 -15.88
N SER A 313 -2.10 25.22 -15.44
CA SER A 313 -2.11 26.40 -16.31
C SER A 313 -1.00 26.39 -17.37
N LYS A 314 0.04 25.58 -17.17
CA LYS A 314 1.17 25.40 -18.08
C LYS A 314 0.99 24.25 -19.07
N LEU A 315 -0.11 23.51 -18.98
CA LEU A 315 -0.42 22.40 -19.91
C LEU A 315 -1.10 22.88 -21.21
N ASN A 316 -1.11 24.19 -21.46
CA ASN A 316 -1.59 24.81 -22.70
C ASN A 316 -0.41 25.28 -23.55
#